data_AF-A0A7J7N3N4-F1
#
_entry.id   AF-A0A7J7N3N4-F1
#
_cell.length_a   1.000
_cell.length_b   1.000
_cell.length_c   1.000
_cell.angle_alpha   90.00
_cell.angle_beta   90.00
_cell.angle_gamma   90.00
#
_symmetry.space_group_name_H-M   'P 1'
#
loop_
_entity.id
_entity.type
_entity.pdbx_description
1 polymer ?
#
loop_
_entity_poly.entity_id
_entity_poly.type
_entity_poly.pdbx_seq_one_letter_code
_entity_poly.pdbx_strand_id
1 'polypeptide(L)'
;MSSKAIKSQDQCSIQIVTAFSSHARILKILDRTQDGPHRKNICQACYRTAKALFQTFLILVSTKRAIADACSMTTDLTKGSNAIRSVFAVLDRITKIDPQQLEDNQDEKKLVRQVKLCDVHFAYPARPDVIILKRFHS
;
A
#
# COMPACT_ATOMS: atom_id res chain seq x y z
N MET A 1 87.66 -43.31 -8.50
CA MET A 1 86.51 -43.33 -7.56
C MET A 1 85.27 -42.57 -8.06
N SER A 2 85.20 -42.16 -9.34
CA SER A 2 84.15 -41.25 -9.85
C SER A 2 82.89 -41.94 -10.44
N SER A 3 82.98 -43.20 -10.90
CA SER A 3 81.89 -43.86 -11.64
C SER A 3 80.68 -44.29 -10.78
N LYS A 4 80.85 -44.43 -9.45
CA LYS A 4 79.73 -44.75 -8.53
C LYS A 4 78.84 -43.54 -8.24
N ALA A 5 79.39 -42.33 -8.26
CA ALA A 5 78.65 -41.10 -7.99
C ALA A 5 77.68 -40.76 -9.13
N ILE A 6 78.10 -40.96 -10.39
CA ILE A 6 77.29 -40.66 -11.58
C ILE A 6 76.06 -41.59 -11.68
N LYS A 7 76.22 -42.90 -11.40
CA LYS A 7 75.10 -43.85 -11.36
C LYS A 7 74.09 -43.54 -10.25
N SER A 8 74.58 -43.11 -9.09
CA SER A 8 73.72 -42.68 -7.97
C SER A 8 72.93 -41.40 -8.30
N GLN A 9 73.53 -40.50 -9.09
CA GLN A 9 72.91 -39.24 -9.46
C GLN A 9 71.81 -39.43 -10.51
N ASP A 10 72.04 -40.24 -11.54
CA ASP A 10 71.01 -40.61 -12.52
C ASP A 10 69.81 -41.31 -11.86
N GLN A 11 70.07 -42.21 -10.92
CA GLN A 11 69.00 -42.90 -10.19
C GLN A 11 68.17 -41.93 -9.35
N CYS A 12 68.78 -40.91 -8.74
CA CYS A 12 68.06 -39.88 -7.98
C CYS A 12 67.24 -38.96 -8.89
N SER A 13 67.79 -38.53 -10.04
CA SER A 13 67.08 -37.70 -11.01
C SER A 13 65.86 -38.42 -11.61
N ILE A 14 65.95 -39.72 -11.89
CA ILE A 14 64.83 -40.52 -12.38
C ILE A 14 63.69 -40.59 -11.35
N GLN A 15 64.01 -40.75 -10.06
CA GLN A 15 63.00 -40.74 -8.99
C GLN A 15 62.28 -39.39 -8.90
N ILE A 16 63.00 -38.27 -9.08
CA ILE A 16 62.42 -36.93 -9.06
C ILE A 16 61.50 -36.69 -10.27
N VAL A 17 61.90 -37.10 -11.48
CA VAL A 17 61.06 -36.96 -12.69
C VAL A 17 59.80 -37.82 -12.57
N THR A 18 59.93 -39.04 -12.05
CA THR A 18 58.80 -39.94 -11.82
C THR A 18 57.86 -39.41 -10.74
N ALA A 19 58.41 -38.82 -9.67
CA ALA A 19 57.65 -38.12 -8.66
C ALA A 19 56.92 -36.91 -9.26
N PHE A 20 57.56 -36.06 -10.05
CA PHE A 20 56.88 -34.90 -10.64
C PHE A 20 55.76 -35.33 -11.62
N SER A 21 56.00 -36.38 -12.41
CA SER A 21 54.98 -36.97 -13.27
C SER A 21 53.80 -37.56 -12.47
N SER A 22 54.06 -38.16 -11.29
CA SER A 22 52.99 -38.69 -10.44
C SER A 22 52.19 -37.58 -9.77
N HIS A 23 52.85 -36.51 -9.31
CA HIS A 23 52.18 -35.33 -8.77
C HIS A 23 51.30 -34.63 -9.82
N ALA A 24 51.80 -34.45 -11.05
CA ALA A 24 51.00 -33.88 -12.15
C ALA A 24 49.76 -34.73 -12.48
N ARG A 25 49.88 -36.06 -12.40
CA ARG A 25 48.77 -36.98 -12.63
C ARG A 25 47.74 -36.94 -11.49
N ILE A 26 48.20 -36.85 -10.24
CA ILE A 26 47.32 -36.71 -9.06
C ILE A 26 46.56 -35.39 -9.11
N LEU A 27 47.25 -34.28 -9.42
CA LEU A 27 46.61 -32.96 -9.56
C LEU A 27 45.54 -32.98 -10.65
N LYS A 28 45.80 -33.60 -11.79
CA LYS A 28 44.81 -33.74 -12.86
C LYS A 28 43.60 -34.58 -12.43
N ILE A 29 43.78 -35.60 -11.60
CA ILE A 29 42.67 -36.40 -11.07
C ILE A 29 41.87 -35.60 -10.05
N LEU A 30 42.53 -34.85 -9.16
CA LEU A 30 41.89 -33.99 -8.16
C LEU A 30 41.07 -32.86 -8.82
N ASP A 31 41.61 -32.23 -9.86
CA ASP A 31 40.91 -31.20 -10.64
C ASP A 31 39.63 -31.77 -11.28
N ARG A 32 39.73 -32.97 -11.88
CA ARG A 32 38.60 -33.66 -12.51
C ARG A 32 37.55 -34.14 -11.50
N THR A 33 37.95 -34.52 -10.29
CA THR A 33 37.00 -34.93 -9.24
C THR A 33 36.35 -33.74 -8.53
N GLN A 34 36.99 -32.57 -8.50
CA GLN A 34 36.43 -31.33 -7.95
C GLN A 34 35.47 -30.62 -8.93
N ASP A 35 35.67 -30.77 -10.24
CA ASP A 35 34.86 -30.12 -11.28
C ASP A 35 33.36 -30.47 -11.22
N GLY A 36 33.05 -31.75 -10.99
CA GLY A 36 31.69 -32.26 -10.87
C GLY A 36 30.89 -31.65 -9.71
N PRO A 37 31.37 -31.74 -8.46
CA PRO A 37 30.71 -31.12 -7.31
C PRO A 37 30.67 -29.58 -7.43
N HIS A 38 31.69 -28.93 -7.97
CA HIS A 38 31.69 -27.47 -8.12
C HIS A 38 30.57 -26.96 -9.04
N ARG A 39 30.32 -27.63 -10.17
CA ARG A 39 29.21 -27.28 -11.08
C ARG A 39 27.83 -27.45 -10.44
N LYS A 40 27.63 -28.54 -9.70
CA LYS A 40 26.37 -28.77 -8.97
C LYS A 40 26.16 -27.71 -7.89
N ASN A 41 27.22 -27.35 -7.17
CA ASN A 41 27.18 -26.33 -6.13
C ASN A 41 26.83 -24.95 -6.70
N ILE A 42 27.41 -24.53 -7.83
CA ILE A 42 27.08 -23.25 -8.48
C ILE A 42 25.62 -23.23 -8.95
N CYS A 43 25.16 -24.28 -9.63
CA CYS A 43 23.79 -24.33 -10.15
C CYS A 43 22.76 -24.35 -9.01
N GLN A 44 23.05 -25.11 -7.94
CA GLN A 44 22.25 -25.09 -6.72
C GLN A 44 22.27 -23.72 -6.04
N ALA A 45 23.43 -23.04 -5.98
CA ALA A 45 23.54 -21.70 -5.42
C ALA A 45 22.70 -20.70 -6.22
N CYS A 46 22.78 -20.73 -7.56
CA CYS A 46 21.98 -19.88 -8.44
C CYS A 46 20.47 -20.12 -8.25
N TYR A 47 20.04 -21.39 -8.23
CA TYR A 47 18.65 -21.76 -7.98
C TYR A 47 18.15 -21.30 -6.60
N ARG A 48 18.96 -21.46 -5.55
CA ARG A 48 18.61 -21.03 -4.19
C ARG A 48 18.46 -19.51 -4.12
N THR A 49 19.37 -18.76 -4.73
CA THR A 49 19.31 -17.30 -4.77
C THR A 49 18.08 -16.83 -5.57
N ALA A 50 17.85 -17.38 -6.76
CA ALA A 50 16.67 -17.04 -7.57
C ALA A 50 15.37 -17.33 -6.81
N LYS A 51 15.26 -18.52 -6.19
CA LYS A 51 14.10 -18.89 -5.38
C LYS A 51 13.85 -17.91 -4.23
N ALA A 52 14.91 -17.52 -3.50
CA ALA A 52 14.80 -16.57 -2.41
C ALA A 52 14.33 -15.19 -2.89
N LEU A 53 14.86 -14.70 -4.01
CA LEU A 53 14.48 -13.41 -4.59
C LEU A 53 13.01 -13.39 -5.04
N PHE A 54 12.56 -14.43 -5.75
CA PHE A 54 11.15 -14.51 -6.16
C PHE A 54 10.23 -14.63 -4.95
N GLN A 55 10.62 -15.40 -3.93
CA GLN A 55 9.81 -15.56 -2.73
C GLN A 55 9.67 -14.23 -1.97
N THR A 56 10.75 -13.49 -1.74
CA THR A 56 10.68 -12.20 -1.04
C THR A 56 9.94 -11.16 -1.86
N PHE A 57 10.14 -11.14 -3.18
CA PHE A 57 9.40 -10.27 -4.09
C PHE A 57 7.88 -10.53 -4.02
N LEU A 58 7.47 -11.79 -4.13
CA LEU A 58 6.06 -12.18 -4.07
C LEU A 58 5.43 -11.82 -2.72
N ILE A 59 6.14 -12.05 -1.61
CA ILE A 59 5.69 -11.65 -0.28
C ILE A 59 5.51 -10.12 -0.25
N LEU A 60 6.51 -9.37 -0.70
CA LEU A 60 6.48 -7.90 -0.68
C LEU A 60 5.31 -7.34 -1.51
N VAL A 61 5.11 -7.85 -2.73
CA VAL A 61 4.01 -7.42 -3.60
C VAL A 61 2.66 -7.80 -3.01
N SER A 62 2.52 -9.01 -2.46
CA SER A 62 1.27 -9.47 -1.84
C SER A 62 0.89 -8.63 -0.63
N THR A 63 1.85 -8.35 0.25
CA THR A 63 1.63 -7.48 1.42
C THR A 63 1.28 -6.06 1.00
N LYS A 64 1.99 -5.48 0.02
CA LYS A 64 1.69 -4.15 -0.51
C LYS A 64 0.26 -4.07 -1.05
N ARG A 65 -0.19 -5.10 -1.78
CA ARG A 65 -1.57 -5.16 -2.30
C ARG A 65 -2.60 -5.20 -1.18
N ALA A 66 -2.40 -6.06 -0.18
CA ALA A 66 -3.31 -6.15 0.97
C ALA A 66 -3.47 -4.81 1.70
N ILE A 67 -2.37 -4.07 1.88
CA ILE A 67 -2.41 -2.73 2.47
C ILE A 67 -3.16 -1.74 1.57
N ALA A 68 -2.88 -1.74 0.26
CA ALA A 68 -3.53 -0.85 -0.70
C ALA A 68 -5.06 -1.06 -0.73
N ASP A 69 -5.51 -2.31 -0.74
CA ASP A 69 -6.93 -2.67 -0.72
C ASP A 69 -7.61 -2.15 0.56
N ALA A 70 -6.98 -2.36 1.72
CA ALA A 70 -7.48 -1.86 3.00
C ALA A 70 -7.55 -0.31 3.05
N CYS A 71 -6.55 0.37 2.49
CA CYS A 71 -6.57 1.83 2.37
C CYS A 71 -7.71 2.33 1.48
N SER A 72 -7.95 1.69 0.33
CA SER A 72 -9.06 2.05 -0.56
C SER A 72 -10.40 1.92 0.13
N MET A 73 -10.66 0.79 0.80
CA MET A 73 -11.89 0.58 1.58
C MET A 73 -12.08 1.64 2.67
N THR A 74 -10.99 2.03 3.34
CA THR A 74 -11.03 3.09 4.35
C THR A 74 -11.47 4.43 3.75
N THR A 75 -10.98 4.78 2.55
CA THR A 75 -11.41 6.01 1.88
C THR A 75 -12.91 5.98 1.54
N ASP A 76 -13.44 4.85 1.11
CA ASP A 76 -14.88 4.72 0.82
C ASP A 76 -15.73 4.85 2.10
N LEU A 77 -15.27 4.29 3.22
CA LEU A 77 -15.91 4.49 4.52
C LEU A 77 -15.94 5.97 4.93
N THR A 78 -14.84 6.70 4.75
CA THR A 78 -14.80 8.14 5.08
C THR A 78 -15.76 8.96 4.21
N LYS A 79 -15.89 8.65 2.91
CA LYS A 79 -16.87 9.27 2.03
C LYS A 79 -18.30 8.97 2.49
N GLY A 80 -18.60 7.72 2.83
CA GLY A 80 -19.89 7.31 3.37
C GLY A 80 -20.23 8.04 4.67
N SER A 81 -19.28 8.11 5.61
CA SER A 81 -19.44 8.85 6.87
C SER A 81 -19.73 10.34 6.65
N ASN A 82 -19.02 10.98 5.72
CA ASN A 82 -19.28 12.38 5.36
C ASN A 82 -20.67 12.58 4.75
N ALA A 83 -21.11 11.67 3.89
CA ALA A 83 -22.45 11.72 3.31
C ALA A 83 -23.54 11.57 4.38
N ILE A 84 -23.40 10.58 5.27
CA ILE A 84 -24.31 10.37 6.40
C ILE A 84 -24.35 11.60 7.29
N ARG A 85 -23.18 12.18 7.63
CA ARG A 85 -23.09 13.42 8.41
C ARG A 85 -23.83 14.58 7.75
N SER A 86 -23.74 14.72 6.42
CA SER A 86 -24.49 15.74 5.68
C SER A 86 -26.00 15.52 5.77
N VAL A 87 -26.47 14.27 5.65
CA VAL A 87 -27.90 13.94 5.79
C VAL A 87 -28.39 14.25 7.21
N PHE A 88 -27.65 13.81 8.23
CA PHE A 88 -27.99 14.11 9.63
C PHE A 88 -27.98 15.61 9.92
N ALA A 89 -27.04 16.38 9.36
CA ALA A 89 -27.03 17.84 9.51
C ALA A 89 -28.29 18.51 8.92
N VAL A 90 -28.90 17.91 7.88
CA VAL A 90 -30.14 18.41 7.27
C VAL A 90 -31.36 18.00 8.08
N LEU A 91 -31.37 16.78 8.64
CA LEU A 91 -32.47 16.22 9.44
C LEU A 91 -32.54 16.85 10.84
N ASP A 92 -31.39 17.04 11.49
CA ASP A 92 -31.27 17.57 12.84
C ASP A 92 -31.32 19.12 12.86
N ARG A 93 -31.51 19.76 11.70
CA ARG A 93 -31.61 21.20 11.64
C ARG A 93 -32.88 21.66 12.37
N ILE A 94 -32.71 22.55 13.33
CA ILE A 94 -33.82 23.25 13.97
C ILE A 94 -34.31 24.32 12.99
N THR A 95 -35.56 24.21 12.52
CA THR A 95 -36.14 25.23 11.63
C THR A 95 -36.56 26.46 12.43
N LYS A 96 -36.28 27.65 11.90
CA LYS A 96 -36.68 28.93 12.53
C LYS A 96 -38.20 29.07 12.69
N ILE A 97 -38.96 28.37 11.83
CA ILE A 97 -40.39 28.21 11.92
C ILE A 97 -40.60 26.74 12.28
N ASP A 98 -41.03 26.47 13.51
CA ASP A 98 -41.29 25.10 13.96
C ASP A 98 -42.71 24.68 13.54
N PRO A 99 -42.87 23.66 12.67
CA PRO A 99 -44.20 23.16 12.29
C PRO A 99 -44.88 22.38 13.43
N GLN A 100 -44.14 21.95 14.46
CA GLN A 100 -44.65 21.22 15.61
C GLN A 100 -45.01 22.11 16.79
N GLN A 101 -44.55 23.37 16.80
CA GLN A 101 -45.19 24.44 17.58
C GLN A 101 -46.55 24.75 16.96
N LEU A 102 -47.52 23.88 17.24
CA LEU A 102 -48.91 24.29 17.29
C LEU A 102 -48.96 25.33 18.42
N GLU A 103 -49.08 26.61 18.10
CA GLU A 103 -49.36 27.59 19.15
C GLU A 103 -50.65 27.14 19.86
N ASP A 104 -50.48 26.74 21.12
CA ASP A 104 -51.52 26.28 22.05
C ASP A 104 -52.50 27.41 22.46
N ASN A 105 -52.77 28.36 21.56
CA ASN A 105 -53.56 29.56 21.89
C ASN A 105 -54.45 30.05 20.74
N GLN A 106 -54.84 29.19 19.80
CA GLN A 106 -55.98 29.48 18.95
C GLN A 106 -56.92 28.28 18.92
N ASP A 107 -57.73 28.20 19.99
CA ASP A 107 -59.11 27.69 19.91
C ASP A 107 -59.67 28.06 18.54
N GLU A 108 -60.31 27.10 17.87
CA GLU A 108 -60.89 27.17 16.52
C GLU A 108 -61.78 28.43 16.33
N LYS A 109 -61.17 29.60 16.20
CA LYS A 109 -61.86 30.87 15.95
C LYS A 109 -62.23 30.83 14.50
N LYS A 110 -63.52 30.61 14.26
CA LYS A 110 -64.25 30.80 13.01
C LYS A 110 -63.48 31.75 12.09
N LEU A 111 -62.94 31.19 11.01
CA LEU A 111 -61.98 31.86 10.11
C LEU A 111 -62.59 33.16 9.56
N VAL A 112 -62.28 34.29 10.21
CA VAL A 112 -62.73 35.62 9.76
C VAL A 112 -61.85 36.00 8.58
N ARG A 113 -62.45 36.19 7.40
CA ARG A 113 -61.77 36.45 6.11
C ARG A 113 -61.08 37.83 6.00
N GLN A 114 -60.74 38.47 7.11
CA GLN A 114 -60.14 39.80 7.09
C GLN A 114 -58.66 39.70 7.44
N VAL A 115 -57.81 39.75 6.41
CA VAL A 115 -56.35 39.81 6.53
C VAL A 115 -55.93 41.28 6.39
N LYS A 116 -55.06 41.76 7.28
CA LYS A 116 -54.43 43.08 7.19
C LYS A 116 -52.91 42.90 7.24
N LEU A 117 -52.22 43.61 6.36
CA LEU A 117 -50.76 43.68 6.32
C LEU A 117 -50.36 45.07 6.82
N CYS A 118 -49.59 45.14 7.91
CA CYS A 118 -49.19 46.39 8.54
C CYS A 118 -47.67 46.51 8.58
N ASP A 119 -47.12 47.59 8.00
CA ASP A 119 -45.69 47.94 8.02
C ASP A 119 -44.75 46.76 7.73
N VAL A 120 -45.10 45.97 6.71
CA VAL A 120 -44.34 44.74 6.42
C VAL A 120 -43.03 45.08 5.73
N HIS A 121 -41.94 44.57 6.30
CA HIS A 121 -40.60 44.58 5.74
C HIS A 121 -40.16 43.14 5.43
N PHE A 122 -39.85 42.86 4.16
CA PHE A 122 -39.48 41.51 3.73
C PHE A 122 -38.32 41.53 2.75
N ALA A 123 -37.34 40.67 3.02
CA ALA A 123 -36.24 40.33 2.14
C ALA A 123 -36.03 38.81 2.17
N TYR A 124 -35.66 38.23 1.03
CA TYR A 124 -35.36 36.80 1.00
C TYR A 124 -34.04 36.52 1.73
N PRO A 125 -33.95 35.46 2.57
CA PRO A 125 -32.72 35.14 3.31
C PRO A 125 -31.49 34.91 2.41
N ALA A 126 -31.69 34.42 1.18
CA ALA A 126 -30.63 34.22 0.19
C ALA A 126 -30.08 35.53 -0.41
N ARG A 127 -30.81 36.64 -0.30
CA ARG A 127 -30.45 37.99 -0.79
C ARG A 127 -30.91 39.05 0.21
N PRO A 128 -30.25 39.16 1.38
CA PRO A 128 -30.69 40.06 2.45
C PRO A 128 -30.61 41.54 2.06
N ASP A 129 -29.70 41.90 1.16
CA ASP A 129 -29.48 43.29 0.73
C ASP A 129 -30.57 43.83 -0.20
N VAL A 130 -31.41 42.95 -0.76
CA VAL A 130 -32.49 43.33 -1.68
C VAL A 130 -33.83 43.27 -0.95
N ILE A 131 -34.32 44.43 -0.53
CA ILE A 131 -35.61 44.57 0.15
C ILE A 131 -36.74 44.54 -0.89
N ILE A 132 -37.66 43.57 -0.76
CA ILE A 132 -38.80 43.39 -1.68
C ILE A 132 -40.01 44.18 -1.18
N LEU A 133 -40.32 44.08 0.11
CA LEU A 133 -41.38 44.88 0.74
C LEU A 133 -40.74 45.86 1.73
N LYS A 134 -41.09 47.14 1.61
CA LYS A 134 -40.62 48.21 2.49
C LYS A 134 -41.81 49.04 2.92
N ARG A 135 -42.16 48.99 4.21
CA ARG A 135 -43.34 49.66 4.77
C ARG A 135 -44.61 49.39 3.99
N PHE A 136 -44.89 48.12 3.69
CA PHE A 136 -46.08 47.75 2.93
C PHE A 136 -47.32 47.69 3.84
N HIS A 137 -48.41 48.32 3.41
CA HIS A 137 -49.71 48.37 4.10
C HIS A 137 -50.83 47.94 3.14
N SER A 138 -51.69 46.98 3.53
CA SER A 138 -52.86 46.54 2.76
C SER A 138 -53.97 45.94 3.62
#